data_AF-A0A2G5HYD8-F1
#
_entry.id   AF-A0A2G5HYD8-F1
#
_cell.length_a   1.000
_cell.length_b   1.000
_cell.length_c   1.000
_cell.angle_alpha   90.00
_cell.angle_beta   90.00
_cell.angle_gamma   90.00
#
_symmetry.space_group_name_H-M   'P 1'
#
loop_
_entity.id
_entity.type
_entity.pdbx_description
1 polymer ?
#
loop_
_entity_poly.entity_id
_entity_poly.type
_entity_poly.pdbx_seq_one_letter_code
_entity_poly.pdbx_strand_id
1 'polypeptide(L)'
;MSTSSIPTLRPVQTAHPANTIWSAISQDAFRENLVTLEKKTNAVPIDVLIAKVEETIDQHVPPGPRIPLHIEKQVADDLAYIAAVGEGAQSVAAVCLEQHIRTSASSKPDSNDVHPKNTTNLLVVKIAGMDIVDDKVKDMLQQIIDGMQDSSRMASARRTPESSNAPEQEVYQDAIETIFDLIITHHRQKLLGRLRSRKWVKPTYLDRTHKKPLWQDFANVVHRVQHVFPRKADWKVRKSVTESLQGLQEIYELFESTSEAETEEKLKELVKHSWEFCQRKDMGAFAEKLECGKAGKTAQVAAATKTLRQVEKVGTYWRIARDLVRVAGGSYFEAFGSIQLEFVNPYASVPTDITYEPWAGKCHVHAEVQLVVEEALAGTGWEGRAKEREEMVVVKPRIIGTSKYLCYLCYLFLYYHGGYEVLDTHGRLYDQWTVPDLAEYSPETRKTLSVVLEEMNRHISRQIADTKGSVWRAEPMTSRQNLLSCDAEKENGEESMGKLNEGLGSLTIDS
;
A
#
# COMPACT_ATOMS: atom_id res chain seq x y z
N MET A 1 -13.62 -32.48 -5.88
CA MET A 1 -14.22 -31.30 -6.53
C MET A 1 -14.98 -30.54 -5.46
N SER A 2 -14.30 -29.63 -4.74
CA SER A 2 -14.97 -28.74 -3.78
C SER A 2 -15.68 -27.65 -4.56
N THR A 3 -16.99 -27.56 -4.38
CA THR A 3 -17.81 -26.43 -4.81
C THR A 3 -17.37 -25.22 -3.99
N SER A 4 -16.47 -24.40 -4.55
CA SER A 4 -16.19 -23.06 -4.03
C SER A 4 -17.50 -22.28 -4.05
N SER A 5 -18.02 -21.99 -2.86
CA SER A 5 -19.17 -21.10 -2.70
C SER A 5 -18.77 -19.73 -3.26
N ILE A 6 -19.49 -19.27 -4.30
CA ILE A 6 -19.26 -17.93 -4.82
C ILE A 6 -19.47 -16.95 -3.65
N PRO A 7 -18.47 -16.13 -3.33
CA PRO A 7 -18.53 -15.20 -2.23
C PRO A 7 -19.70 -14.25 -2.46
N THR A 8 -20.58 -14.15 -1.48
CA THR A 8 -21.76 -13.29 -1.57
C THR A 8 -21.32 -11.84 -1.41
N LEU A 9 -21.27 -11.10 -2.53
CA LEU A 9 -20.90 -9.69 -2.53
C LEU A 9 -21.96 -8.84 -1.80
N ARG A 10 -21.52 -7.83 -1.05
CA ARG A 10 -22.42 -6.93 -0.33
C ARG A 10 -23.18 -6.00 -1.28
N PRO A 11 -24.47 -5.76 -1.09
CA PRO A 11 -25.21 -4.78 -1.88
C PRO A 11 -24.70 -3.36 -1.61
N VAL A 12 -24.79 -2.48 -2.62
CA VAL A 12 -24.24 -1.10 -2.58
C VAL A 12 -25.32 -0.04 -2.43
N GLN A 13 -26.57 -0.32 -2.82
CA GLN A 13 -27.67 0.65 -2.82
C GLN A 13 -28.83 0.11 -1.98
N THR A 14 -28.67 0.14 -0.66
CA THR A 14 -29.71 -0.33 0.28
C THR A 14 -30.44 0.82 0.96
N ALA A 15 -29.90 2.04 0.95
CA ALA A 15 -30.53 3.20 1.57
C ALA A 15 -31.87 3.59 0.92
N HIS A 16 -32.81 4.07 1.74
CA HIS A 16 -34.03 4.69 1.25
C HIS A 16 -33.70 6.06 0.60
N PRO A 17 -34.37 6.48 -0.50
CA PRO A 17 -34.06 7.75 -1.18
C PRO A 17 -34.05 8.99 -0.28
N ALA A 18 -34.88 9.03 0.77
CA ALA A 18 -34.89 10.12 1.75
C ALA A 18 -33.64 10.17 2.66
N ASN A 19 -32.86 9.10 2.70
CA ASN A 19 -31.70 8.89 3.57
C ASN A 19 -30.42 8.59 2.77
N THR A 20 -30.39 8.94 1.49
CA THR A 20 -29.23 8.69 0.63
C THR A 20 -28.05 9.57 0.99
N ILE A 21 -26.83 9.04 0.86
CA ILE A 21 -25.60 9.85 0.94
C ILE A 21 -25.46 10.82 -0.26
N TRP A 22 -26.24 10.63 -1.32
CA TRP A 22 -26.27 11.48 -2.51
C TRP A 22 -27.27 12.65 -2.38
N SER A 23 -27.60 13.05 -1.16
CA SER A 23 -28.64 14.06 -0.90
C SER A 23 -28.22 15.48 -1.31
N ALA A 24 -26.94 15.83 -1.12
CA ALA A 24 -26.38 17.14 -1.49
C ALA A 24 -26.06 17.26 -3.00
N ILE A 25 -25.83 16.13 -3.68
CA ILE A 25 -25.58 16.08 -5.11
C ILE A 25 -26.07 14.77 -5.71
N SER A 26 -26.78 14.85 -6.85
CA SER A 26 -27.20 13.65 -7.56
C SER A 26 -25.98 12.85 -8.07
N GLN A 27 -26.09 11.53 -7.98
CA GLN A 27 -25.03 10.63 -8.42
C GLN A 27 -24.69 10.81 -9.90
N ASP A 28 -25.69 11.14 -10.73
CA ASP A 28 -25.51 11.37 -12.16
C ASP A 28 -24.73 12.66 -12.44
N ALA A 29 -25.04 13.76 -11.77
CA ALA A 29 -24.29 15.02 -11.92
C ALA A 29 -22.82 14.84 -11.50
N PHE A 30 -22.58 14.10 -10.41
CA PHE A 30 -21.22 13.74 -10.00
C PHE A 30 -20.48 12.98 -11.11
N ARG A 31 -21.11 11.93 -11.68
CA ARG A 31 -20.52 11.13 -12.77
C ARG A 31 -20.28 11.93 -14.04
N GLU A 32 -21.22 12.78 -14.44
CA GLU A 32 -21.06 13.65 -15.62
C GLU A 32 -19.84 14.58 -15.47
N ASN A 33 -19.62 15.10 -14.27
CA ASN A 33 -18.43 15.88 -13.94
C ASN A 33 -17.16 15.04 -14.02
N LEU A 34 -17.15 13.79 -13.53
CA LEU A 34 -16.03 12.88 -13.68
C LEU A 34 -15.67 12.63 -15.15
N VAL A 35 -16.65 12.28 -15.98
CA VAL A 35 -16.46 12.04 -17.42
C VAL A 35 -15.94 13.30 -18.12
N THR A 36 -16.44 14.47 -17.73
CA THR A 36 -15.97 15.76 -18.27
C THR A 36 -14.51 16.03 -17.89
N LEU A 37 -14.14 15.79 -16.63
CA LEU A 37 -12.77 15.95 -16.18
C LEU A 37 -11.82 14.94 -16.85
N GLU A 38 -12.25 13.69 -17.01
CA GLU A 38 -11.51 12.64 -17.69
C GLU A 38 -11.18 13.03 -19.14
N LYS A 39 -12.19 13.49 -19.90
CA LYS A 39 -12.05 14.03 -21.26
C LYS A 39 -11.02 15.15 -21.35
N LYS A 40 -11.01 16.06 -20.36
CA LYS A 40 -10.09 17.20 -20.34
C LYS A 40 -8.66 16.84 -19.96
N THR A 41 -8.47 15.80 -19.15
CA THR A 41 -7.18 15.52 -18.50
C THR A 41 -6.55 14.20 -18.95
N ASN A 42 -7.16 13.50 -19.90
CA ASN A 42 -6.79 12.14 -20.28
C ASN A 42 -6.72 11.21 -19.06
N ALA A 43 -7.77 11.27 -18.23
CA ALA A 43 -7.90 10.54 -16.97
C ALA A 43 -6.84 10.85 -15.89
N VAL A 44 -6.03 11.90 -16.00
CA VAL A 44 -4.98 12.21 -15.02
C VAL A 44 -5.07 13.69 -14.61
N PRO A 45 -5.95 14.04 -13.65
CA PRO A 45 -6.20 15.42 -13.27
C PRO A 45 -5.03 16.11 -12.57
N ILE A 46 -4.20 15.34 -11.85
CA ILE A 46 -3.04 15.81 -11.09
C ILE A 46 -1.83 14.90 -11.35
N ASP A 47 -0.63 15.43 -11.13
CA ASP A 47 0.60 14.62 -11.15
C ASP A 47 0.66 13.69 -9.93
N VAL A 48 1.59 12.72 -9.96
CA VAL A 48 1.85 11.85 -8.81
C VAL A 48 2.24 12.71 -7.61
N LEU A 49 1.52 12.56 -6.51
CA LEU A 49 1.83 13.20 -5.24
C LEU A 49 2.38 12.14 -4.29
N ILE A 50 3.55 12.45 -3.71
CA ILE A 50 4.15 11.67 -2.64
C ILE A 50 4.10 12.53 -1.40
N ALA A 51 3.30 12.12 -0.45
CA ALA A 51 3.05 12.85 0.76
C ALA A 51 4.13 12.47 1.79
N LYS A 52 4.82 13.47 2.34
CA LYS A 52 5.84 13.22 3.36
C LYS A 52 5.15 12.98 4.69
N VAL A 53 5.36 11.82 5.29
CA VAL A 53 4.93 11.59 6.68
C VAL A 53 5.80 12.49 7.55
N GLU A 54 5.16 13.47 8.19
CA GLU A 54 5.84 14.31 9.18
C GLU A 54 6.15 13.46 10.42
N GLU A 55 7.40 12.98 10.54
CA GLU A 55 7.89 12.22 11.71
C GLU A 55 7.72 12.98 13.03
N THR A 56 7.50 14.29 12.98
CA THR A 56 7.27 15.17 14.13
C THR A 56 6.06 14.76 14.98
N ILE A 57 5.08 14.03 14.42
CA ILE A 57 3.91 13.56 15.19
C ILE A 57 4.29 12.50 16.24
N ASP A 58 5.39 11.75 16.05
CA ASP A 58 5.77 10.63 16.91
C ASP A 58 7.10 10.82 17.67
N GLN A 59 7.85 11.90 17.44
CA GLN A 59 9.20 12.13 18.03
C GLN A 59 9.26 12.12 19.57
N HIS A 60 8.10 12.17 20.24
CA HIS A 60 8.00 12.26 21.69
C HIS A 60 7.19 11.13 22.33
N VAL A 61 6.79 10.10 21.57
CA VAL A 61 6.07 8.95 22.13
C VAL A 61 7.10 7.95 22.66
N PRO A 62 7.23 7.75 23.98
CA PRO A 62 8.12 6.71 24.51
C PRO A 62 7.69 5.33 23.99
N PRO A 63 8.63 4.37 23.82
CA PRO A 63 8.29 3.02 23.42
C PRO A 63 7.27 2.45 24.41
N GLY A 64 6.11 2.07 23.89
CA GLY A 64 4.97 1.57 24.62
C GLY A 64 4.08 0.71 23.71
N PRO A 65 2.90 0.28 24.19
CA PRO A 65 2.04 -0.62 23.43
C PRO A 65 1.41 0.02 22.19
N ARG A 66 1.49 1.36 22.06
CA ARG A 66 1.03 2.10 20.88
C ARG A 66 2.13 2.16 19.84
N ILE A 67 1.87 1.66 18.63
CA ILE A 67 2.81 1.79 17.52
C ILE A 67 2.83 3.25 16.99
N PRO A 68 3.99 3.79 16.58
CA PRO A 68 4.08 5.06 15.86
C PRO A 68 3.33 5.02 14.52
N LEU A 69 2.92 6.19 14.01
CA LEU A 69 2.25 6.34 12.72
C LEU A 69 3.11 5.80 11.56
N HIS A 70 4.42 6.04 11.56
CA HIS A 70 5.29 5.52 10.49
C HIS A 70 5.37 3.99 10.48
N ILE A 71 5.35 3.35 11.67
CA ILE A 71 5.28 1.88 11.79
C ILE A 71 3.91 1.38 11.36
N GLU A 72 2.83 2.06 11.77
CA GLU A 72 1.47 1.74 11.34
C GLU A 72 1.35 1.76 9.81
N LYS A 73 1.86 2.82 9.17
CA LYS A 73 1.89 2.97 7.72
C LYS A 73 2.70 1.85 7.07
N GLN A 74 3.91 1.61 7.54
CA GLN A 74 4.81 0.61 6.95
C GLN A 74 4.18 -0.78 6.98
N VAL A 75 3.66 -1.22 8.13
CA VAL A 75 3.02 -2.52 8.27
C VAL A 75 1.74 -2.60 7.42
N ALA A 76 0.92 -1.55 7.41
CA ALA A 76 -0.29 -1.51 6.59
C ALA A 76 0.04 -1.59 5.08
N ASP A 77 1.03 -0.83 4.58
CA ASP A 77 1.47 -0.89 3.18
C ASP A 77 2.01 -2.27 2.82
N ASP A 78 2.82 -2.87 3.70
CA ASP A 78 3.44 -4.17 3.49
C ASP A 78 2.39 -5.28 3.40
N LEU A 79 1.46 -5.31 4.36
CA LEU A 79 0.35 -6.26 4.37
C LEU A 79 -0.59 -6.04 3.17
N ALA A 80 -0.89 -4.79 2.80
CA ALA A 80 -1.68 -4.51 1.62
C ALA A 80 -0.99 -5.02 0.35
N TYR A 81 0.33 -4.80 0.24
CA TYR A 81 1.11 -5.24 -0.91
C TYR A 81 1.07 -6.75 -1.12
N ILE A 82 1.23 -7.53 -0.05
CA ILE A 82 1.20 -9.00 -0.12
C ILE A 82 -0.22 -9.56 -0.16
N ALA A 83 -1.24 -8.85 0.34
CA ALA A 83 -2.64 -9.25 0.20
C ALA A 83 -3.12 -9.19 -1.25
N ALA A 84 -2.54 -8.30 -2.07
CA ALA A 84 -2.81 -8.25 -3.50
C ALA A 84 -1.99 -9.33 -4.23
N VAL A 85 -2.45 -10.59 -4.26
CA VAL A 85 -1.76 -11.72 -4.91
C VAL A 85 -2.00 -11.78 -6.42
N GLY A 86 -3.18 -11.34 -6.87
CA GLY A 86 -3.56 -11.36 -8.28
C GLY A 86 -2.83 -10.33 -9.15
N GLU A 87 -3.22 -10.29 -10.42
CA GLU A 87 -2.72 -9.31 -11.38
C GLU A 87 -3.81 -8.34 -11.85
N GLY A 88 -3.37 -7.22 -12.43
CA GLY A 88 -4.25 -6.24 -13.06
C GLY A 88 -4.81 -5.17 -12.11
N ALA A 89 -5.75 -4.38 -12.64
CA ALA A 89 -6.39 -3.28 -11.93
C ALA A 89 -7.35 -3.76 -10.83
N GLN A 90 -7.84 -5.01 -10.92
CA GLN A 90 -8.75 -5.61 -9.95
C GLN A 90 -8.01 -6.16 -8.71
N SER A 91 -6.72 -6.46 -8.83
CA SER A 91 -5.85 -6.81 -7.70
C SER A 91 -5.29 -5.54 -7.05
N VAL A 92 -6.11 -4.91 -6.22
CA VAL A 92 -5.75 -3.83 -5.30
C VAL A 92 -6.25 -4.23 -3.92
N ALA A 93 -5.43 -3.94 -2.91
CA ALA A 93 -5.76 -4.17 -1.52
C ALA A 93 -5.44 -2.93 -0.71
N ALA A 94 -6.19 -2.75 0.36
CA ALA A 94 -6.01 -1.72 1.36
C ALA A 94 -6.03 -2.37 2.74
N VAL A 95 -5.23 -1.85 3.67
CA VAL A 95 -5.12 -2.35 5.04
C VAL A 95 -5.14 -1.18 6.00
N CYS A 96 -5.79 -1.35 7.15
CA CYS A 96 -5.66 -0.42 8.27
C CYS A 96 -5.51 -1.19 9.59
N LEU A 97 -4.89 -0.55 10.58
CA LEU A 97 -4.54 -1.17 11.86
C LEU A 97 -5.26 -0.48 13.01
N GLU A 98 -6.05 -1.23 13.78
CA GLU A 98 -6.72 -0.76 14.98
C GLU A 98 -6.04 -1.36 16.21
N GLN A 99 -5.71 -0.53 17.21
CA GLN A 99 -4.94 -0.98 18.37
C GLN A 99 -5.82 -0.97 19.62
N HIS A 100 -5.88 -2.09 20.31
CA HIS A 100 -6.63 -2.30 21.54
C HIS A 100 -5.64 -2.43 22.69
N ILE A 101 -5.41 -1.31 23.38
CA ILE A 101 -4.36 -1.15 24.39
C ILE A 101 -5.00 -1.20 25.77
N ARG A 102 -4.56 -2.11 26.65
CA ARG A 102 -5.08 -2.13 28.03
C ARG A 102 -4.47 -1.02 28.89
N THR A 103 -5.29 -0.37 29.70
CA THR A 103 -4.84 0.64 30.68
C THR A 103 -4.60 -0.04 32.03
N SER A 104 -3.41 0.17 32.62
CA SER A 104 -2.99 -0.44 33.89
C SER A 104 -3.69 0.13 35.14
N ALA A 105 -4.86 0.76 35.00
CA ALA A 105 -5.46 1.59 36.04
C ALA A 105 -6.46 0.87 36.98
N SER A 106 -6.82 -0.40 36.73
CA SER A 106 -7.83 -1.11 37.53
C SER A 106 -7.31 -2.21 38.45
N SER A 107 -6.00 -2.51 38.47
CA SER A 107 -5.46 -3.48 39.43
C SER A 107 -5.42 -2.87 40.84
N LYS A 108 -6.58 -2.88 41.52
CA LYS A 108 -6.61 -2.90 42.98
C LYS A 108 -5.77 -4.11 43.43
N PRO A 109 -4.81 -3.93 44.34
CA PRO A 109 -3.96 -4.99 44.82
C PRO A 109 -4.72 -5.80 45.88
N ASP A 110 -5.82 -6.44 45.50
CA ASP A 110 -6.61 -7.29 46.40
C ASP A 110 -7.04 -8.56 45.68
N SER A 111 -6.16 -9.57 45.73
CA SER A 111 -6.49 -10.98 45.98
C SER A 111 -5.34 -11.88 45.49
N ASN A 112 -5.03 -12.91 46.29
CA ASN A 112 -3.99 -13.92 46.08
C ASN A 112 -4.27 -14.85 44.88
N ASP A 113 -4.58 -14.30 43.70
CA ASP A 113 -4.85 -15.10 42.51
C ASP A 113 -3.52 -15.41 41.79
N VAL A 114 -3.03 -16.64 41.95
CA VAL A 114 -1.72 -17.14 41.47
C VAL A 114 -1.74 -17.46 39.97
N HIS A 115 -2.61 -16.81 39.20
CA HIS A 115 -2.67 -16.96 37.75
C HIS A 115 -2.43 -15.62 37.06
N PRO A 116 -1.34 -15.49 36.28
CA PRO A 116 -1.10 -14.29 35.49
C PRO A 116 -2.23 -14.18 34.47
N LYS A 117 -3.21 -13.31 34.73
CA LYS A 117 -4.26 -12.99 33.76
C LYS A 117 -3.57 -12.46 32.51
N ASN A 118 -3.76 -13.13 31.39
CA ASN A 118 -3.10 -12.86 30.12
C ASN A 118 -3.29 -11.38 29.71
N THR A 119 -2.24 -10.57 29.85
CA THR A 119 -2.20 -9.09 29.71
C THR A 119 -1.84 -8.64 28.30
N THR A 120 -2.48 -9.19 27.27
CA THR A 120 -2.06 -8.94 25.88
C THR A 120 -2.83 -7.78 25.23
N ASN A 121 -2.11 -6.80 24.68
CA ASN A 121 -2.67 -5.83 23.72
C ASN A 121 -3.10 -6.59 22.45
N LEU A 122 -4.13 -6.10 21.77
CA LEU A 122 -4.63 -6.70 20.52
C LEU A 122 -4.44 -5.70 19.37
N LEU A 123 -3.88 -6.19 18.26
CA LEU A 123 -3.81 -5.47 16.99
C LEU A 123 -4.79 -6.10 16.01
N VAL A 124 -5.80 -5.34 15.59
CA VAL A 124 -6.75 -5.79 14.56
C VAL A 124 -6.28 -5.24 13.21
N VAL A 125 -6.01 -6.15 12.28
CA VAL A 125 -5.62 -5.84 10.90
C VAL A 125 -6.85 -6.01 10.02
N LYS A 126 -7.44 -4.91 9.57
CA LYS A 126 -8.58 -4.93 8.65
C LYS A 126 -8.05 -4.87 7.22
N ILE A 127 -8.45 -5.83 6.38
CA ILE A 127 -7.98 -5.97 5.00
C ILE A 127 -9.16 -5.91 4.05
N ALA A 128 -9.09 -5.04 3.05
CA ALA A 128 -10.06 -4.95 1.96
C ALA A 128 -9.39 -5.19 0.62
N GLY A 129 -10.09 -5.86 -0.31
CA GLY A 129 -9.60 -6.14 -1.65
C GLY A 129 -10.38 -7.27 -2.32
N MET A 130 -10.18 -7.47 -3.62
CA MET A 130 -10.82 -8.58 -4.32
C MET A 130 -10.11 -9.92 -4.13
N ASP A 131 -8.79 -9.91 -3.92
CA ASP A 131 -7.99 -11.13 -3.80
C ASP A 131 -8.19 -11.84 -2.44
N ILE A 132 -8.54 -11.10 -1.39
CA ILE A 132 -8.83 -11.65 -0.05
C ILE A 132 -10.09 -12.50 0.01
N VAL A 133 -10.79 -12.63 -1.11
CA VAL A 133 -11.90 -13.55 -1.29
C VAL A 133 -11.40 -14.99 -1.40
N ASP A 134 -10.19 -15.20 -1.91
CA ASP A 134 -9.56 -16.51 -2.00
C ASP A 134 -9.03 -16.93 -0.62
N ASP A 135 -9.54 -18.06 -0.11
CA ASP A 135 -9.13 -18.60 1.19
C ASP A 135 -7.63 -18.93 1.24
N LYS A 136 -6.99 -19.26 0.10
CA LYS A 136 -5.53 -19.44 0.06
C LYS A 136 -4.76 -18.16 0.39
N VAL A 137 -5.30 -17.00 0.00
CA VAL A 137 -4.71 -15.70 0.32
C VAL A 137 -4.89 -15.39 1.80
N LYS A 138 -6.07 -15.68 2.36
CA LYS A 138 -6.33 -15.54 3.81
C LYS A 138 -5.41 -16.43 4.63
N ASP A 139 -5.26 -17.70 4.24
CA ASP A 139 -4.41 -18.68 4.92
C ASP A 139 -2.93 -18.29 4.87
N MET A 140 -2.46 -17.74 3.74
CA MET A 140 -1.11 -17.18 3.62
C MET A 140 -0.92 -15.99 4.58
N LEU A 141 -1.85 -15.04 4.58
CA LEU A 141 -1.78 -13.88 5.47
C LEU A 141 -1.80 -14.30 6.93
N GLN A 142 -2.63 -15.29 7.30
CA GLN A 142 -2.66 -15.83 8.66
C GLN A 142 -1.32 -16.44 9.07
N GLN A 143 -0.71 -17.27 8.21
CA GLN A 143 0.62 -17.85 8.51
C GLN A 143 1.71 -16.78 8.65
N ILE A 144 1.66 -15.71 7.86
CA ILE A 144 2.58 -14.58 7.98
C ILE A 144 2.37 -13.86 9.33
N ILE A 145 1.12 -13.65 9.73
CA ILE A 145 0.78 -13.08 11.05
C ILE A 145 1.26 -13.98 12.18
N ASP A 146 1.08 -15.30 12.07
CA ASP A 146 1.55 -16.26 13.07
C ASP A 146 3.08 -16.15 13.24
N GLY A 147 3.83 -16.05 12.13
CA GLY A 147 5.28 -15.82 12.16
C GLY A 147 5.69 -14.48 12.77
N MET A 148 4.91 -13.41 12.57
CA MET A 148 5.10 -12.14 13.26
C MET A 148 4.86 -12.27 14.76
N GLN A 149 3.79 -12.95 15.17
CA GLN A 149 3.48 -13.18 16.58
C GLN A 149 4.53 -14.04 17.27
N ASP A 150 5.08 -15.04 16.58
CA ASP A 150 6.21 -15.84 17.08
C ASP A 150 7.46 -14.97 17.29
N SER A 151 7.77 -14.11 16.33
CA SER A 151 8.88 -13.14 16.44
C SER A 151 8.70 -12.21 17.64
N SER A 152 7.47 -11.77 17.92
CA SER A 152 7.12 -10.98 19.09
C SER A 152 7.26 -11.76 20.40
N ARG A 153 6.74 -13.00 20.46
CA ARG A 153 6.87 -13.89 21.64
C ARG A 153 8.34 -14.15 21.99
N MET A 154 9.16 -14.38 20.97
CA MET A 154 10.61 -14.55 21.12
C MET A 154 11.30 -13.29 21.67
N ALA A 155 10.90 -12.10 21.22
CA ALA A 155 11.42 -10.84 21.76
C ALA A 155 11.01 -10.64 23.22
N SER A 156 9.80 -11.05 23.59
CA SER A 156 9.31 -11.01 24.98
C SER A 156 10.12 -11.94 25.90
N ALA A 157 10.35 -13.18 25.49
CA ALA A 157 11.10 -14.17 26.28
C ALA A 157 12.55 -13.73 26.57
N ARG A 158 13.18 -12.99 25.65
CA ARG A 158 14.55 -12.48 25.81
C ARG A 158 14.74 -11.42 26.91
N ARG A 159 13.66 -10.78 27.38
CA ARG A 159 13.73 -9.91 28.57
C ARG A 159 13.82 -10.69 29.88
N THR A 160 13.67 -12.02 29.86
CA THR A 160 13.90 -12.87 31.03
C THR A 160 15.36 -13.37 31.05
N PRO A 161 16.08 -13.23 32.18
CA PRO A 161 17.54 -13.39 32.24
C PRO A 161 18.07 -14.84 32.09
N GLU A 162 17.23 -15.83 31.79
CA GLU A 162 17.58 -17.25 31.95
C GLU A 162 17.65 -18.09 30.65
N SER A 163 17.44 -17.53 29.45
CA SER A 163 17.60 -18.35 28.22
C SER A 163 18.08 -17.61 26.98
N SER A 164 19.26 -17.96 26.46
CA SER A 164 19.41 -18.64 25.15
C SER A 164 20.89 -18.69 24.70
N ASN A 165 21.34 -19.87 24.28
CA ASN A 165 22.70 -20.15 23.75
C ASN A 165 22.76 -20.23 22.20
N ALA A 166 21.67 -19.94 21.48
CA ALA A 166 21.67 -19.90 20.02
C ALA A 166 22.08 -18.51 19.51
N PRO A 167 22.80 -18.39 18.38
CA PRO A 167 23.11 -17.09 17.79
C PRO A 167 21.79 -16.40 17.40
N GLU A 168 21.44 -15.30 18.07
CA GLU A 168 20.18 -14.57 17.87
C GLU A 168 19.88 -14.27 16.39
N GLN A 169 20.95 -14.07 15.62
CA GLN A 169 20.89 -13.72 14.21
C GLN A 169 20.42 -14.87 13.31
N GLU A 170 20.69 -16.13 13.67
CA GLU A 170 20.23 -17.29 12.90
C GLU A 170 18.71 -17.44 13.00
N VAL A 171 18.14 -17.28 14.20
CA VAL A 171 16.69 -17.48 14.39
C VAL A 171 15.87 -16.37 13.73
N TYR A 172 16.35 -15.12 13.76
CA TYR A 172 15.71 -14.04 12.99
C TYR A 172 15.78 -14.30 11.49
N GLN A 173 16.91 -14.83 11.00
CA GLN A 173 17.05 -15.15 9.59
C GLN A 173 16.08 -16.26 9.19
N ASP A 174 15.92 -17.31 10.00
CA ASP A 174 14.98 -18.40 9.74
C ASP A 174 13.52 -17.91 9.69
N ALA A 175 13.14 -17.00 10.59
CA ALA A 175 11.81 -16.37 10.57
C ALA A 175 11.58 -15.54 9.29
N ILE A 176 12.59 -14.78 8.86
CA ILE A 176 12.55 -14.01 7.61
C ILE A 176 12.39 -14.96 6.41
N GLU A 177 13.19 -16.02 6.32
CA GLU A 177 13.12 -17.00 5.23
C GLU A 177 11.77 -17.69 5.21
N THR A 178 11.21 -18.04 6.37
CA THR A 178 9.88 -18.69 6.47
C THR A 178 8.78 -17.77 5.91
N ILE A 179 8.74 -16.51 6.34
CA ILE A 179 7.76 -15.53 5.81
C ILE A 179 8.01 -15.27 4.32
N PHE A 180 9.27 -15.17 3.91
CA PHE A 180 9.64 -14.94 2.52
C PHE A 180 9.19 -16.08 1.61
N ASP A 181 9.38 -17.33 2.05
CA ASP A 181 8.96 -18.51 1.31
C ASP A 181 7.45 -18.53 1.07
N LEU A 182 6.66 -18.26 2.11
CA LEU A 182 5.20 -18.12 1.99
C LEU A 182 4.82 -17.06 0.94
N ILE A 183 5.47 -15.88 1.01
CA ILE A 183 5.23 -14.80 0.06
C ILE A 183 5.55 -15.23 -1.37
N ILE A 184 6.71 -15.85 -1.61
CA ILE A 184 7.14 -16.24 -2.96
C ILE A 184 6.25 -17.34 -3.54
N THR A 185 5.89 -18.35 -2.75
CA THR A 185 5.03 -19.45 -3.21
C THR A 185 3.68 -18.90 -3.71
N HIS A 186 3.06 -17.98 -2.97
CA HIS A 186 1.77 -17.41 -3.35
C HIS A 186 1.86 -16.33 -4.43
N HIS A 187 2.92 -15.52 -4.45
CA HIS A 187 3.12 -14.45 -5.45
C HIS A 187 3.84 -14.91 -6.71
N ARG A 188 4.14 -16.21 -6.87
CA ARG A 188 4.91 -16.77 -8.00
C ARG A 188 4.44 -16.24 -9.35
N GLN A 189 3.14 -16.33 -9.66
CA GLN A 189 2.62 -15.88 -10.97
C GLN A 189 2.74 -14.36 -11.15
N LYS A 190 2.43 -13.58 -10.12
CA LYS A 190 2.56 -12.11 -10.15
C LYS A 190 4.00 -11.67 -10.36
N LEU A 191 4.96 -12.36 -9.73
CA LEU A 191 6.38 -12.16 -9.92
C LEU A 191 6.81 -12.50 -11.35
N LEU A 192 6.41 -13.66 -11.87
CA LEU A 192 6.69 -14.04 -13.25
C LEU A 192 6.12 -13.03 -14.26
N GLY A 193 4.94 -12.47 -13.99
CA GLY A 193 4.35 -11.38 -14.77
C GLY A 193 5.14 -10.08 -14.73
N ARG A 194 5.68 -9.69 -13.57
CA ARG A 194 6.60 -8.54 -13.41
C ARG A 194 7.90 -8.73 -14.19
N LEU A 195 8.44 -9.95 -14.16
CA LEU A 195 9.61 -10.34 -14.94
C LEU A 195 9.31 -10.43 -16.44
N ARG A 196 8.03 -10.48 -16.82
CA ARG A 196 7.56 -10.74 -18.18
C ARG A 196 8.18 -12.04 -18.70
N SER A 197 8.29 -13.01 -17.80
CA SER A 197 9.02 -14.26 -18.02
C SER A 197 8.29 -15.14 -19.01
N ARG A 198 9.03 -15.97 -19.73
CA ARG A 198 8.45 -17.02 -20.59
C ARG A 198 7.71 -18.10 -19.78
N LYS A 199 8.01 -18.19 -18.49
CA LYS A 199 7.40 -19.13 -17.54
C LYS A 199 6.07 -18.63 -16.98
N TRP A 200 5.70 -17.38 -17.28
CA TRP A 200 4.48 -16.77 -16.78
C TRP A 200 3.24 -17.30 -17.52
N VAL A 201 2.24 -17.75 -16.76
CA VAL A 201 0.93 -18.08 -17.31
C VAL A 201 0.13 -16.78 -17.44
N LYS A 202 0.15 -16.21 -18.65
CA LYS A 202 -0.49 -14.94 -18.93
C LYS A 202 -2.03 -15.03 -18.77
N PRO A 203 -2.66 -14.10 -18.02
CA PRO A 203 -4.12 -14.01 -17.96
C PRO A 203 -4.73 -13.58 -19.29
N THR A 204 -5.93 -14.09 -19.60
CA THR A 204 -6.62 -13.89 -20.89
C THR A 204 -6.78 -12.42 -21.29
N TYR A 205 -7.06 -11.53 -20.32
CA TYR A 205 -7.22 -10.10 -20.58
C TYR A 205 -5.91 -9.40 -20.98
N LEU A 206 -4.76 -10.06 -20.81
CA LEU A 206 -3.44 -9.56 -21.23
C LEU A 206 -2.91 -10.25 -22.48
N ASP A 207 -3.59 -11.25 -23.05
CA ASP A 207 -3.09 -12.09 -24.16
C ASP A 207 -2.61 -11.29 -25.36
N ARG A 208 -3.23 -10.14 -25.63
CA ARG A 208 -2.88 -9.24 -26.74
C ARG A 208 -1.59 -8.44 -26.52
N THR A 209 -1.00 -8.49 -25.33
CA THR A 209 0.22 -7.74 -25.00
C THR A 209 1.46 -8.60 -25.27
N HIS A 210 2.23 -8.29 -26.31
CA HIS A 210 3.53 -8.92 -26.56
C HIS A 210 4.63 -8.04 -25.98
N LYS A 211 5.06 -8.33 -24.74
CA LYS A 211 6.21 -7.66 -24.13
C LYS A 211 7.37 -8.64 -24.03
N LYS A 212 8.56 -8.16 -24.36
CA LYS A 212 9.81 -8.91 -24.17
C LYS A 212 10.12 -9.10 -22.68
N PRO A 213 10.90 -10.14 -22.30
CA PRO A 213 11.35 -10.34 -20.92
C PRO A 213 12.01 -9.09 -20.33
N LEU A 214 11.92 -8.92 -19.01
CA LEU A 214 12.41 -7.72 -18.31
C LEU A 214 13.92 -7.52 -18.48
N TRP A 215 14.71 -8.60 -18.46
CA TRP A 215 16.16 -8.53 -18.64
C TRP A 215 16.58 -7.83 -19.94
N GLN A 216 15.77 -7.95 -21.00
CA GLN A 216 16.06 -7.31 -22.29
C GLN A 216 15.91 -5.78 -22.26
N ASP A 217 15.38 -5.19 -21.19
CA ASP A 217 15.36 -3.73 -21.01
C ASP A 217 16.68 -3.18 -20.43
N PHE A 218 17.50 -4.02 -19.79
CA PHE A 218 18.71 -3.57 -19.09
C PHE A 218 19.72 -2.92 -20.02
N ALA A 219 19.84 -3.38 -21.26
CA ALA A 219 20.70 -2.74 -22.27
C ALA A 219 20.40 -1.24 -22.45
N ASN A 220 19.12 -0.85 -22.41
CA ASN A 220 18.73 0.56 -22.46
C ASN A 220 19.17 1.31 -21.19
N VAL A 221 18.99 0.70 -20.01
CA VAL A 221 19.36 1.30 -18.71
C VAL A 221 20.88 1.49 -18.63
N VAL A 222 21.66 0.48 -19.00
CA VAL A 222 23.14 0.53 -19.07
C VAL A 222 23.59 1.66 -19.99
N HIS A 223 22.98 1.78 -21.17
CA HIS A 223 23.28 2.87 -22.08
C HIS A 223 22.97 4.26 -21.48
N ARG A 224 22.03 4.38 -20.52
CA ARG A 224 21.76 5.66 -19.86
C ARG A 224 22.85 6.08 -18.88
N VAL A 225 23.61 5.15 -18.30
CA VAL A 225 24.64 5.44 -17.29
C VAL A 225 25.66 6.45 -17.79
N GLN A 226 26.15 6.32 -19.03
CA GLN A 226 27.11 7.26 -19.62
C GLN A 226 26.56 8.69 -19.79
N HIS A 227 25.25 8.83 -19.96
CA HIS A 227 24.59 10.13 -20.12
C HIS A 227 24.29 10.78 -18.78
N VAL A 228 23.99 9.98 -17.76
CA VAL A 228 23.75 10.45 -16.39
C VAL A 228 25.05 10.89 -15.71
N PHE A 229 26.15 10.19 -16.00
CA PHE A 229 27.47 10.48 -15.44
C PHE A 229 28.47 10.83 -16.54
N PRO A 230 28.36 11.98 -17.24
CA PRO A 230 29.15 12.26 -18.44
C PRO A 230 30.61 12.63 -18.17
N ARG A 231 30.95 13.08 -16.95
CA ARG A 231 32.29 13.60 -16.63
C ARG A 231 33.30 12.48 -16.43
N LYS A 232 34.57 12.71 -16.82
CA LYS A 232 35.68 11.77 -16.55
C LYS A 232 35.85 11.50 -15.05
N ALA A 233 35.56 12.47 -14.19
CA ALA A 233 35.64 12.31 -12.74
C ALA A 233 34.66 11.23 -12.22
N ASP A 234 33.55 10.99 -12.91
CA ASP A 234 32.52 10.04 -12.49
C ASP A 234 32.83 8.59 -12.92
N TRP A 235 34.02 8.30 -13.45
CA TRP A 235 34.32 6.99 -14.06
C TRP A 235 34.14 5.82 -13.09
N LYS A 236 34.48 5.99 -11.81
CA LYS A 236 34.33 4.94 -10.79
C LYS A 236 32.87 4.59 -10.57
N VAL A 237 32.01 5.62 -10.40
CA VAL A 237 30.56 5.45 -10.23
C VAL A 237 29.95 4.87 -11.49
N ARG A 238 30.34 5.37 -12.67
CA ARG A 238 29.88 4.83 -13.95
C ARG A 238 30.21 3.34 -14.09
N LYS A 239 31.45 2.94 -13.76
CA LYS A 239 31.90 1.55 -13.81
C LYS A 239 31.09 0.68 -12.84
N SER A 240 30.99 1.10 -11.57
CA SER A 240 30.26 0.39 -10.52
C SER A 240 28.78 0.18 -10.84
N VAL A 241 28.09 1.23 -11.30
CA VAL A 241 26.67 1.16 -11.72
C VAL A 241 26.50 0.25 -12.95
N THR A 242 27.41 0.35 -13.92
CA THR A 242 27.37 -0.50 -15.13
C THR A 242 27.56 -1.98 -14.78
N GLU A 243 28.57 -2.30 -13.96
CA GLU A 243 28.83 -3.67 -13.50
C GLU A 243 27.64 -4.22 -12.69
N SER A 244 27.04 -3.40 -11.82
CA SER A 244 25.86 -3.80 -11.04
C SER A 244 24.65 -4.09 -11.92
N LEU A 245 24.39 -3.25 -12.94
CA LEU A 245 23.31 -3.46 -13.90
C LEU A 245 23.54 -4.71 -14.76
N GLN A 246 24.78 -4.94 -15.22
CA GLN A 246 25.13 -6.11 -16.02
C GLN A 246 25.03 -7.40 -15.20
N GLY A 247 25.53 -7.41 -13.96
CA GLY A 247 25.40 -8.56 -13.07
C GLY A 247 23.94 -8.91 -12.77
N LEU A 248 23.09 -7.91 -12.52
CA LEU A 248 21.66 -8.16 -12.32
C LEU A 248 20.96 -8.63 -13.61
N GLN A 249 21.36 -8.09 -14.77
CA GLN A 249 20.87 -8.55 -16.07
C GLN A 249 21.18 -10.04 -16.28
N GLU A 250 22.41 -10.47 -16.01
CA GLU A 250 22.85 -11.86 -16.14
C GLU A 250 22.03 -12.80 -15.24
N ILE A 251 21.74 -12.40 -14.00
CA ILE A 251 20.87 -13.16 -13.08
C ILE A 251 19.47 -13.33 -13.67
N TYR A 252 18.87 -12.26 -14.18
CA TYR A 252 17.52 -12.33 -14.77
C TYR A 252 17.49 -13.11 -16.08
N GLU A 253 18.55 -13.04 -16.89
CA GLU A 253 18.66 -13.82 -18.13
C GLU A 253 18.86 -15.31 -17.84
N LEU A 254 19.71 -15.64 -16.87
CA LEU A 254 19.92 -17.02 -16.41
C LEU A 254 18.62 -17.63 -15.90
N PHE A 255 17.82 -16.87 -15.14
CA PHE A 255 16.52 -17.31 -14.64
C PHE A 255 15.58 -17.83 -15.74
N GLU A 256 15.59 -17.23 -16.93
CA GLU A 256 14.76 -17.68 -18.06
C GLU A 256 15.16 -19.07 -18.57
N SER A 257 16.38 -19.51 -18.29
CA SER A 257 16.94 -20.79 -18.75
C SER A 257 16.85 -21.91 -17.69
N THR A 258 16.39 -21.62 -16.48
CA THR A 258 16.33 -22.63 -15.40
C THR A 258 15.15 -23.58 -15.60
N SER A 259 15.28 -24.81 -15.11
CA SER A 259 14.22 -25.82 -15.20
C SER A 259 13.00 -25.47 -14.33
N GLU A 260 11.86 -26.12 -14.56
CA GLU A 260 10.66 -25.91 -13.73
C GLU A 260 10.92 -26.31 -12.27
N ALA A 261 11.70 -27.36 -12.02
CA ALA A 261 12.05 -27.83 -10.68
C ALA A 261 12.89 -26.82 -9.88
N GLU A 262 13.69 -26.01 -10.56
CA GLU A 262 14.57 -25.00 -9.92
C GLU A 262 13.95 -23.60 -9.91
N THR A 263 12.80 -23.42 -10.56
CA THR A 263 12.25 -22.08 -10.82
C THR A 263 11.91 -21.34 -9.54
N GLU A 264 11.40 -22.03 -8.52
CA GLU A 264 11.05 -21.39 -7.25
C GLU A 264 12.29 -20.89 -6.50
N GLU A 265 13.30 -21.74 -6.34
CA GLU A 265 14.55 -21.37 -5.68
C GLU A 265 15.29 -20.25 -6.42
N LYS A 266 15.35 -20.33 -7.75
CA LYS A 266 15.97 -19.28 -8.57
C LYS A 266 15.17 -17.99 -8.58
N LEU A 267 13.86 -18.04 -8.36
CA LEU A 267 13.05 -16.84 -8.17
C LEU A 267 13.35 -16.17 -6.82
N LYS A 268 13.54 -16.96 -5.76
CA LYS A 268 13.97 -16.47 -4.44
C LYS A 268 15.31 -15.77 -4.51
N GLU A 269 16.32 -16.40 -5.12
CA GLU A 269 17.65 -15.81 -5.35
C GLU A 269 17.54 -14.49 -6.14
N LEU A 270 16.77 -14.49 -7.23
CA LEU A 270 16.57 -13.30 -8.07
C LEU A 270 15.96 -12.15 -7.26
N VAL A 271 14.94 -12.42 -6.45
CA VAL A 271 14.28 -11.41 -5.60
C VAL A 271 15.26 -10.82 -4.58
N LYS A 272 16.08 -11.66 -3.92
CA LYS A 272 17.11 -11.20 -2.97
C LYS A 272 18.14 -10.31 -3.67
N HIS A 273 18.66 -10.72 -4.82
CA HIS A 273 19.62 -9.92 -5.59
C HIS A 273 19.02 -8.60 -6.11
N SER A 274 17.74 -8.57 -6.48
CA SER A 274 17.06 -7.32 -6.85
C SER A 274 16.94 -6.35 -5.68
N TRP A 275 16.71 -6.86 -4.47
CA TRP A 275 16.74 -6.03 -3.26
C TRP A 275 18.15 -5.51 -2.97
N GLU A 276 19.16 -6.38 -2.96
CA GLU A 276 20.56 -5.99 -2.74
C GLU A 276 21.02 -4.92 -3.73
N PHE A 277 20.65 -5.08 -5.01
CA PHE A 277 20.88 -4.09 -6.04
C PHE A 277 20.27 -2.73 -5.71
N CYS A 278 19.02 -2.72 -5.22
CA CYS A 278 18.33 -1.48 -4.84
C CYS A 278 18.97 -0.78 -3.64
N GLN A 279 19.53 -1.54 -2.68
CA GLN A 279 20.17 -0.97 -1.49
C GLN A 279 21.51 -0.27 -1.77
N ARG A 280 22.07 -0.38 -2.97
CA ARG A 280 23.36 0.22 -3.28
C ARG A 280 23.25 1.75 -3.44
N LYS A 281 24.08 2.48 -2.70
CA LYS A 281 24.12 3.96 -2.74
C LYS A 281 24.38 4.55 -4.14
N ASP A 282 25.22 3.89 -4.93
CA ASP A 282 25.52 4.30 -6.30
C ASP A 282 24.32 4.12 -7.23
N MET A 283 23.53 3.06 -7.02
CA MET A 283 22.29 2.82 -7.74
C MET A 283 21.19 3.82 -7.38
N GLY A 284 21.07 4.18 -6.10
CA GLY A 284 20.14 5.24 -5.67
C GLY A 284 20.51 6.59 -6.28
N ALA A 285 21.79 6.97 -6.25
CA ALA A 285 22.27 8.19 -6.90
C ALA A 285 22.08 8.19 -8.43
N PHE A 286 22.20 7.03 -9.07
CA PHE A 286 21.89 6.88 -10.50
C PHE A 286 20.40 7.09 -10.79
N ALA A 287 19.53 6.45 -10.02
CA ALA A 287 18.08 6.56 -10.17
C ALA A 287 17.60 8.01 -9.97
N GLU A 288 18.08 8.67 -8.92
CA GLU A 288 17.77 10.07 -8.63
C GLU A 288 18.17 10.99 -9.80
N LYS A 289 19.41 10.87 -10.30
CA LYS A 289 19.87 11.70 -11.42
C LYS A 289 19.14 11.38 -12.74
N LEU A 290 18.74 10.12 -12.94
CA LEU A 290 17.96 9.71 -14.11
C LEU A 290 16.58 10.39 -14.11
N GLU A 291 15.97 10.57 -12.94
CA GLU A 291 14.65 11.18 -12.75
C GLU A 291 14.70 12.72 -12.70
N CYS A 292 15.70 13.31 -12.03
CA CYS A 292 15.84 14.76 -11.84
C CYS A 292 16.48 15.48 -13.05
N GLY A 293 17.13 14.76 -13.96
CA GLY A 293 17.87 15.38 -15.08
C GLY A 293 16.96 15.97 -16.16
N LYS A 294 17.49 16.93 -16.95
CA LYS A 294 16.84 17.41 -18.20
C LYS A 294 16.57 16.27 -19.22
N ALA A 295 17.22 15.12 -19.04
CA ALA A 295 17.00 13.89 -19.79
C ALA A 295 15.68 13.17 -19.45
N GLY A 296 15.06 13.48 -18.29
CA GLY A 296 13.83 12.89 -17.76
C GLY A 296 12.57 13.06 -18.61
N LYS A 297 12.64 13.78 -19.74
CA LYS A 297 11.52 14.03 -20.65
C LYS A 297 11.48 13.12 -21.88
N THR A 298 12.48 12.26 -22.07
CA THR A 298 12.51 11.38 -23.26
C THR A 298 11.80 10.05 -22.98
N ALA A 299 11.21 9.45 -24.02
CA ALA A 299 10.58 8.14 -23.93
C ALA A 299 11.57 7.05 -23.48
N GLN A 300 12.85 7.17 -23.87
CA GLN A 300 13.91 6.22 -23.51
C GLN A 300 14.28 6.30 -22.02
N VAL A 301 14.32 7.52 -21.45
CA VAL A 301 14.55 7.70 -20.02
C VAL A 301 13.33 7.23 -19.23
N ALA A 302 12.12 7.58 -19.65
CA ALA A 302 10.90 7.05 -19.04
C ALA A 302 10.86 5.51 -19.06
N ALA A 303 11.32 4.87 -20.15
CA ALA A 303 11.46 3.42 -20.23
C ALA A 303 12.53 2.87 -19.25
N ALA A 304 13.71 3.50 -19.17
CA ALA A 304 14.76 3.10 -18.24
C ALA A 304 14.31 3.23 -16.77
N THR A 305 13.65 4.34 -16.43
CA THR A 305 13.03 4.53 -15.12
C THR A 305 12.02 3.43 -14.84
N LYS A 306 11.12 3.12 -15.79
CA LYS A 306 10.16 2.02 -15.63
C LYS A 306 10.86 0.68 -15.35
N THR A 307 11.98 0.38 -16.01
CA THR A 307 12.76 -0.84 -15.74
C THR A 307 13.29 -0.87 -14.31
N LEU A 308 13.94 0.21 -13.84
CA LEU A 308 14.41 0.30 -12.45
C LEU A 308 13.26 0.14 -11.45
N ARG A 309 12.11 0.76 -11.70
CA ARG A 309 10.92 0.64 -10.85
C ARG A 309 10.31 -0.77 -10.86
N GLN A 310 10.51 -1.56 -11.92
CA GLN A 310 10.13 -2.98 -11.89
C GLN A 310 11.09 -3.80 -11.03
N VAL A 311 12.39 -3.49 -11.06
CA VAL A 311 13.38 -4.14 -10.17
C VAL A 311 13.04 -3.86 -8.71
N GLU A 312 12.67 -2.62 -8.35
CA GLU A 312 12.21 -2.30 -6.99
C GLU A 312 11.03 -3.18 -6.56
N LYS A 313 10.02 -3.34 -7.42
CA LYS A 313 8.84 -4.18 -7.12
C LYS A 313 9.21 -5.64 -6.91
N VAL A 314 10.22 -6.14 -7.63
CA VAL A 314 10.71 -7.51 -7.45
C VAL A 314 11.43 -7.62 -6.10
N GLY A 315 12.39 -6.75 -5.80
CA GLY A 315 13.13 -6.76 -4.53
C GLY A 315 12.28 -6.47 -3.29
N THR A 316 11.13 -5.81 -3.47
CA THR A 316 10.21 -5.44 -2.37
C THR A 316 9.76 -6.65 -1.54
N TYR A 317 9.56 -7.81 -2.15
CA TYR A 317 9.08 -8.98 -1.41
C TYR A 317 10.07 -9.44 -0.33
N TRP A 318 11.37 -9.37 -0.61
CA TRP A 318 12.40 -9.64 0.40
C TRP A 318 12.42 -8.55 1.49
N ARG A 319 12.28 -7.28 1.10
CA ARG A 319 12.14 -6.17 2.06
C ARG A 319 10.98 -6.42 3.03
N ILE A 320 9.80 -6.74 2.51
CA ILE A 320 8.59 -6.96 3.32
C ILE A 320 8.80 -8.06 4.34
N ALA A 321 9.32 -9.22 3.93
CA ALA A 321 9.58 -10.33 4.85
C ALA A 321 10.51 -9.90 6.01
N ARG A 322 11.57 -9.15 5.69
CA ARG A 322 12.50 -8.60 6.68
C ARG A 322 11.85 -7.58 7.61
N ASP A 323 11.07 -6.66 7.06
CA ASP A 323 10.47 -5.58 7.82
C ASP A 323 9.39 -6.07 8.79
N LEU A 324 8.55 -7.02 8.37
CA LEU A 324 7.53 -7.61 9.24
C LEU A 324 8.15 -8.32 10.45
N VAL A 325 9.19 -9.14 10.23
CA VAL A 325 9.93 -9.80 11.33
C VAL A 325 10.63 -8.78 12.22
N ARG A 326 11.31 -7.80 11.63
CA ARG A 326 12.05 -6.76 12.35
C ARG A 326 11.13 -5.92 13.23
N VAL A 327 9.98 -5.50 12.71
CA VAL A 327 9.01 -4.69 13.46
C VAL A 327 8.37 -5.52 14.58
N ALA A 328 7.94 -6.74 14.28
CA ALA A 328 7.28 -7.59 15.26
C ALA A 328 8.22 -8.07 16.38
N GLY A 329 9.50 -8.29 16.06
CA GLY A 329 10.53 -8.66 17.04
C GLY A 329 11.36 -7.50 17.59
N GLY A 330 11.00 -6.25 17.27
CA GLY A 330 11.76 -5.04 17.60
C GLY A 330 11.21 -4.27 18.81
N SER A 331 11.43 -2.95 18.83
CA SER A 331 11.07 -2.08 19.98
C SER A 331 9.58 -2.04 20.32
N TYR A 332 8.71 -2.47 19.41
CA TYR A 332 7.24 -2.45 19.58
C TYR A 332 6.64 -3.85 19.65
N PHE A 333 7.43 -4.88 19.97
CA PHE A 333 6.98 -6.28 19.95
C PHE A 333 5.69 -6.52 20.77
N GLU A 334 5.48 -5.77 21.87
CA GLU A 334 4.30 -5.88 22.73
C GLU A 334 2.98 -5.60 21.99
N ALA A 335 3.01 -4.84 20.89
CA ALA A 335 1.85 -4.59 20.04
C ALA A 335 1.56 -5.74 19.07
N PHE A 336 2.55 -6.59 18.78
CA PHE A 336 2.47 -7.67 17.78
C PHE A 336 2.32 -9.07 18.39
N GLY A 337 2.17 -9.18 19.72
CA GLY A 337 2.01 -10.48 20.39
C GLY A 337 0.65 -11.14 20.14
N SER A 338 -0.39 -10.34 19.93
CA SER A 338 -1.74 -10.79 19.59
C SER A 338 -2.27 -9.98 18.42
N ILE A 339 -2.38 -10.62 17.25
CA ILE A 339 -2.86 -10.00 16.02
C ILE A 339 -4.10 -10.76 15.55
N GLN A 340 -5.15 -10.04 15.16
CA GLN A 340 -6.36 -10.59 14.57
C GLN A 340 -6.53 -10.06 13.14
N LEU A 341 -6.78 -10.94 12.19
CA LEU A 341 -7.14 -10.56 10.83
C LEU A 341 -8.66 -10.42 10.69
N GLU A 342 -9.09 -9.32 10.09
CA GLU A 342 -10.48 -9.09 9.68
C GLU A 342 -10.54 -8.81 8.18
N PHE A 343 -11.23 -9.68 7.44
CA PHE A 343 -11.38 -9.55 5.99
C PHE A 343 -12.69 -8.87 5.65
N VAL A 344 -12.63 -7.74 4.96
CA VAL A 344 -13.80 -7.00 4.52
C VAL A 344 -14.47 -7.73 3.36
N ASN A 345 -15.76 -8.03 3.52
CA ASN A 345 -16.56 -8.61 2.45
C ASN A 345 -16.73 -7.58 1.31
N PRO A 346 -16.28 -7.88 0.07
CA PRO A 346 -16.34 -6.91 -1.00
C PRO A 346 -17.77 -6.56 -1.41
N TYR A 347 -17.93 -5.35 -1.92
CA TYR A 347 -19.19 -4.83 -2.41
C TYR A 347 -19.41 -5.19 -3.89
N ALA A 348 -20.68 -5.40 -4.27
CA ALA A 348 -21.08 -5.63 -5.64
C ALA A 348 -20.82 -4.40 -6.53
N SER A 349 -20.65 -4.61 -7.83
CA SER A 349 -20.61 -3.50 -8.79
C SER A 349 -22.01 -2.94 -9.03
N VAL A 350 -22.12 -1.64 -9.29
CA VAL A 350 -23.39 -0.96 -9.64
C VAL A 350 -23.39 -0.61 -11.13
N PRO A 351 -24.46 -0.87 -11.89
CA PRO A 351 -24.54 -0.46 -13.29
C PRO A 351 -24.51 1.07 -13.44
N THR A 352 -23.95 1.56 -14.54
CA THR A 352 -23.99 2.98 -14.92
C THR A 352 -24.04 3.12 -16.44
N ASP A 353 -24.80 4.11 -16.91
CA ASP A 353 -24.83 4.52 -18.31
C ASP A 353 -24.02 5.81 -18.55
N ILE A 354 -23.47 6.40 -17.48
CA ILE A 354 -22.67 7.63 -17.53
C ILE A 354 -21.20 7.24 -17.35
N THR A 355 -20.49 7.13 -18.47
CA THR A 355 -19.08 6.72 -18.52
C THR A 355 -18.34 7.46 -19.63
N TYR A 356 -17.02 7.55 -19.50
CA TYR A 356 -16.14 8.03 -20.54
C TYR A 356 -16.03 6.99 -21.66
N GLU A 357 -15.82 5.74 -21.29
CA GLU A 357 -15.68 4.60 -22.18
C GLU A 357 -16.99 3.80 -22.30
N PRO A 358 -17.48 3.46 -23.51
CA PRO A 358 -18.75 2.74 -23.68
C PRO A 358 -18.78 1.35 -23.05
N TRP A 359 -17.62 0.72 -22.84
CA TRP A 359 -17.51 -0.60 -22.21
C TRP A 359 -17.50 -0.54 -20.68
N ALA A 360 -17.37 0.64 -20.09
CA ALA A 360 -17.20 0.84 -18.64
C ALA A 360 -18.52 0.87 -17.85
N GLY A 361 -19.54 0.12 -18.27
CA GLY A 361 -20.93 0.21 -17.77
C GLY A 361 -21.19 -0.23 -16.32
N LYS A 362 -20.15 -0.28 -15.48
CA LYS A 362 -20.23 -0.64 -14.06
C LYS A 362 -19.29 0.24 -13.24
N CYS A 363 -19.78 0.69 -12.08
CA CYS A 363 -19.00 1.30 -11.02
C CYS A 363 -18.62 0.27 -9.94
N HIS A 364 -17.49 0.51 -9.29
CA HIS A 364 -16.86 -0.37 -8.31
C HIS A 364 -16.52 0.41 -7.05
N VAL A 365 -16.65 -0.26 -5.90
CA VAL A 365 -16.23 0.27 -4.60
C VAL A 365 -14.77 -0.13 -4.39
N HIS A 366 -13.88 0.85 -4.39
CA HIS A 366 -12.44 0.62 -4.20
C HIS A 366 -12.13 0.20 -2.76
N ALA A 367 -11.06 -0.57 -2.56
CA ALA A 367 -10.70 -1.16 -1.26
C ALA A 367 -10.57 -0.12 -0.13
N GLU A 368 -10.05 1.06 -0.44
CA GLU A 368 -9.91 2.16 0.50
C GLU A 368 -11.27 2.66 0.99
N VAL A 369 -12.25 2.77 0.08
CA VAL A 369 -13.63 3.15 0.43
C VAL A 369 -14.27 2.06 1.27
N GLN A 370 -14.02 0.78 0.97
CA GLN A 370 -14.54 -0.33 1.77
C GLN A 370 -14.10 -0.22 3.23
N LEU A 371 -12.82 0.07 3.50
CA LEU A 371 -12.34 0.23 4.88
C LEU A 371 -13.01 1.39 5.62
N VAL A 372 -13.20 2.54 4.97
CA VAL A 372 -13.90 3.69 5.58
C VAL A 372 -15.34 3.33 5.92
N VAL A 373 -16.02 2.60 5.02
CA VAL A 373 -17.40 2.16 5.21
C VAL A 373 -17.50 1.16 6.36
N GLU A 374 -16.62 0.16 6.44
CA GLU A 374 -16.64 -0.79 7.55
C GLU A 374 -16.37 -0.11 8.90
N GLU A 375 -15.45 0.85 8.96
CA GLU A 375 -15.22 1.62 10.17
C GLU A 375 -16.44 2.46 10.58
N ALA A 376 -17.14 3.05 9.60
CA ALA A 376 -18.37 3.78 9.85
C ALA A 376 -19.49 2.86 10.37
N LEU A 377 -19.60 1.63 9.86
CA LEU A 377 -20.57 0.64 10.31
C LEU A 377 -20.23 0.07 11.70
N ALA A 378 -18.96 -0.13 12.02
CA ALA A 378 -18.54 -0.56 13.37
C ALA A 378 -18.94 0.47 14.44
N GLY A 379 -19.00 1.76 14.08
CA GLY A 379 -19.46 2.85 14.95
C GLY A 379 -20.95 2.82 15.31
N THR A 380 -21.81 2.15 14.51
CA THR A 380 -23.27 2.16 14.72
C THR A 380 -23.77 1.07 15.66
N GLY A 381 -22.96 0.05 15.95
CA GLY A 381 -23.30 -1.09 16.83
C GLY A 381 -22.82 -0.97 18.29
N TRP A 382 -22.31 0.20 18.70
CA TRP A 382 -21.47 0.31 19.90
C TRP A 382 -22.21 0.32 21.25
N GLU A 383 -23.53 0.51 21.28
CA GLU A 383 -24.27 0.74 22.53
C GLU A 383 -24.32 -0.45 23.52
N GLY A 384 -23.86 -1.64 23.13
CA GLY A 384 -23.99 -2.88 23.93
C GLY A 384 -22.80 -3.32 24.82
N ARG A 385 -21.59 -2.74 24.70
CA ARG A 385 -20.36 -3.23 25.41
C ARG A 385 -19.73 -2.22 26.36
N ALA A 386 -20.54 -1.49 27.12
CA ALA A 386 -20.05 -0.43 28.02
C ALA A 386 -19.22 -0.94 29.21
N LYS A 387 -19.35 -2.21 29.64
CA LYS A 387 -18.69 -2.72 30.86
C LYS A 387 -17.26 -3.25 30.70
N GLU A 388 -16.86 -3.70 29.50
CA GLU A 388 -15.48 -4.17 29.24
C GLU A 388 -14.54 -3.01 28.83
N ARG A 389 -15.10 -1.83 28.55
CA ARG A 389 -14.40 -0.69 27.96
C ARG A 389 -13.61 0.18 28.95
N GLU A 390 -13.87 0.08 30.26
CA GLU A 390 -13.16 0.90 31.25
C GLU A 390 -11.66 0.56 31.34
N GLU A 391 -11.25 -0.62 30.85
CA GLU A 391 -9.86 -1.12 30.94
C GLU A 391 -9.08 -1.09 29.61
N MET A 392 -9.67 -0.60 28.50
CA MET A 392 -9.07 -0.69 27.17
C MET A 392 -9.25 0.59 26.35
N VAL A 393 -8.13 1.16 25.92
CA VAL A 393 -8.03 2.27 24.97
C VAL A 393 -7.98 1.70 23.56
N VAL A 394 -8.99 2.04 22.76
CA VAL A 394 -9.01 1.72 21.32
C VAL A 394 -8.42 2.91 20.55
N VAL A 395 -7.29 2.68 19.89
CA VAL A 395 -6.70 3.60 18.93
C VAL A 395 -7.23 3.22 17.56
N LYS A 396 -8.08 4.09 17.01
CA LYS A 396 -8.59 3.94 15.64
C LYS A 396 -7.45 3.99 14.62
N PRO A 397 -7.62 3.35 13.46
CA PRO A 397 -6.65 3.47 12.38
C PRO A 397 -6.45 4.93 12.00
N ARG A 398 -5.18 5.35 11.91
CA ARG A 398 -4.78 6.71 11.56
C ARG A 398 -4.43 6.83 10.09
N ILE A 399 -4.09 5.72 9.45
CA ILE A 399 -3.71 5.68 8.03
C ILE A 399 -4.23 4.40 7.38
N ILE A 400 -4.44 4.47 6.07
CA ILE A 400 -4.74 3.31 5.22
C ILE A 400 -3.50 3.01 4.38
N GLY A 401 -2.92 1.85 4.59
CA GLY A 401 -1.87 1.32 3.71
C GLY A 401 -2.46 0.69 2.47
N THR A 402 -1.79 0.82 1.32
CA THR A 402 -2.33 0.37 0.04
C THR A 402 -1.29 -0.31 -0.85
N SER A 403 -1.72 -1.32 -1.62
CA SER A 403 -0.81 -2.06 -2.53
C SER A 403 -0.37 -1.26 -3.77
N LYS A 404 -1.05 -0.14 -4.02
CA LYS A 404 -0.79 0.86 -5.06
C LYS A 404 -1.11 2.24 -4.48
N TYR A 405 -0.52 3.30 -5.01
CA TYR A 405 -0.93 4.66 -4.64
C TYR A 405 -2.41 4.87 -4.92
N LEU A 406 -3.03 5.80 -4.19
CA LEU A 406 -4.45 6.07 -4.35
C LEU A 406 -4.76 6.55 -5.76
N CYS A 407 -5.92 6.16 -6.27
CA CYS A 407 -6.50 6.87 -7.40
C CYS A 407 -6.91 8.29 -6.98
N TYR A 408 -7.13 9.17 -7.96
CA TYR A 408 -7.52 10.54 -7.70
C TYR A 408 -8.78 10.64 -6.83
N LEU A 409 -9.76 9.75 -7.03
CA LEU A 409 -11.02 9.78 -6.30
C LEU A 409 -10.91 9.20 -4.89
N CYS A 410 -10.13 8.13 -4.68
CA CYS A 410 -9.82 7.66 -3.33
C CYS A 410 -9.03 8.71 -2.54
N TYR A 411 -8.09 9.40 -3.19
CA TYR A 411 -7.36 10.51 -2.59
C TYR A 411 -8.30 11.64 -2.15
N LEU A 412 -9.17 12.15 -3.04
CA LEU A 412 -10.12 13.19 -2.69
C LEU A 412 -11.10 12.74 -1.60
N PHE A 413 -11.59 11.50 -1.69
CA PHE A 413 -12.52 10.94 -0.71
C PHE A 413 -11.92 10.93 0.69
N LEU A 414 -10.71 10.38 0.84
CA LEU A 414 -10.03 10.34 2.13
C LEU A 414 -9.59 11.72 2.61
N TYR A 415 -9.14 12.60 1.70
CA TYR A 415 -8.78 13.99 2.01
C TYR A 415 -9.96 14.77 2.60
N TYR A 416 -11.13 14.72 1.95
CA TYR A 416 -12.32 15.41 2.45
C TYR A 416 -13.00 14.70 3.61
N HIS A 417 -12.82 13.39 3.75
CA HIS A 417 -13.27 12.66 4.94
C HIS A 417 -12.50 13.10 6.20
N GLY A 418 -11.21 13.45 6.07
CA GLY A 418 -10.40 14.06 7.15
C GLY A 418 -10.04 13.12 8.31
N GLY A 419 -10.47 11.86 8.27
CA GLY A 419 -10.20 10.87 9.33
C GLY A 419 -8.88 10.10 9.20
N TYR A 420 -8.08 10.36 8.16
CA TYR A 420 -6.84 9.63 7.88
C TYR A 420 -5.71 10.58 7.50
N GLU A 421 -4.50 10.22 7.90
CA GLU A 421 -3.27 10.96 7.62
C GLU A 421 -2.76 10.75 6.19
N VAL A 422 -2.06 11.76 5.68
CA VAL A 422 -1.04 11.77 4.59
C VAL A 422 -1.13 10.62 3.58
N LEU A 423 -1.53 10.93 2.34
CA LEU A 423 -1.85 9.92 1.32
C LEU A 423 -1.11 10.15 0.00
N ASP A 424 -0.38 9.12 -0.45
CA ASP A 424 0.21 9.09 -1.79
C ASP A 424 -0.87 8.86 -2.85
N THR A 425 -0.84 9.61 -3.95
CA THR A 425 -1.74 9.39 -5.09
C THR A 425 -0.99 9.33 -6.40
N HIS A 426 -1.38 8.38 -7.25
CA HIS A 426 -0.90 8.36 -8.63
C HIS A 426 -1.65 9.35 -9.53
N GLY A 427 -2.73 9.98 -9.06
CA GLY A 427 -3.42 11.05 -9.78
C GLY A 427 -4.29 10.63 -10.96
N ARG A 428 -4.48 9.32 -11.20
CA ARG A 428 -5.39 8.83 -12.25
C ARG A 428 -6.81 8.73 -11.72
N LEU A 429 -7.75 9.27 -12.47
CA LEU A 429 -9.18 9.21 -12.26
C LEU A 429 -9.73 7.91 -12.89
N TYR A 430 -10.65 7.27 -12.18
CA TYR A 430 -11.44 6.15 -12.70
C TYR A 430 -12.92 6.54 -12.56
N ASP A 431 -13.60 6.83 -13.66
CA ASP A 431 -15.03 7.17 -13.70
C ASP A 431 -15.94 6.01 -13.22
N GLN A 432 -15.41 4.78 -13.22
CA GLN A 432 -16.02 3.58 -12.64
C GLN A 432 -15.95 3.52 -11.10
N TRP A 433 -15.73 4.63 -10.39
CA TRP A 433 -15.63 4.65 -8.93
C TRP A 433 -16.97 4.95 -8.25
N THR A 434 -17.23 4.38 -7.07
CA THR A 434 -18.42 4.73 -6.27
C THR A 434 -18.25 4.49 -4.76
N VAL A 435 -19.19 5.06 -3.98
CA VAL A 435 -19.34 4.87 -2.53
C VAL A 435 -20.65 4.13 -2.25
N PRO A 436 -20.66 3.07 -1.41
CA PRO A 436 -21.88 2.41 -0.97
C PRO A 436 -22.85 3.36 -0.28
N ASP A 437 -24.12 3.32 -0.69
CA ASP A 437 -25.24 4.03 -0.10
C ASP A 437 -26.10 3.05 0.70
N LEU A 438 -25.81 2.95 2.00
CA LEU A 438 -26.27 1.88 2.88
C LEU A 438 -27.38 2.34 3.83
N ALA A 439 -28.41 1.51 4.01
CA ALA A 439 -29.47 1.73 5.00
C ALA A 439 -28.93 1.73 6.44
N GLU A 440 -27.86 0.97 6.66
CA GLU A 440 -27.21 0.71 7.94
C GLU A 440 -26.41 1.91 8.47
N TYR A 441 -26.17 2.93 7.64
CA TYR A 441 -25.49 4.14 8.10
C TYR A 441 -26.31 4.89 9.15
N SER A 442 -25.63 5.38 10.18
CA SER A 442 -26.21 6.35 11.12
C SER A 442 -26.54 7.68 10.40
N PRO A 443 -27.47 8.50 10.92
CA PRO A 443 -27.70 9.85 10.39
C PRO A 443 -26.42 10.69 10.29
N GLU A 444 -25.52 10.57 11.27
CA GLU A 444 -24.24 11.26 11.33
C GLU A 444 -23.31 10.78 10.20
N THR A 445 -23.18 9.47 10.02
CA THR A 445 -22.40 8.88 8.92
C THR A 445 -22.91 9.35 7.57
N ARG A 446 -24.23 9.32 7.35
CA ARG A 446 -24.84 9.78 6.09
C ARG A 446 -24.53 11.25 5.81
N LYS A 447 -24.69 12.10 6.83
CA LYS A 447 -24.38 13.53 6.72
C LYS A 447 -22.92 13.74 6.37
N THR A 448 -22.00 13.06 7.06
CA THR A 448 -20.56 13.15 6.78
C THR A 448 -20.25 12.73 5.34
N LEU A 449 -20.73 11.57 4.89
CA LEU A 449 -20.47 11.10 3.52
C LEU A 449 -21.10 12.01 2.47
N SER A 450 -22.29 12.56 2.72
CA SER A 450 -22.92 13.53 1.82
C SER A 450 -22.11 14.81 1.68
N VAL A 451 -21.55 15.33 2.78
CA VAL A 451 -20.66 16.50 2.75
C VAL A 451 -19.37 16.17 2.00
N VAL A 452 -18.77 15.00 2.22
CA VAL A 452 -17.58 14.55 1.49
C VAL A 452 -17.84 14.53 -0.02
N LEU A 453 -18.95 13.93 -0.46
CA LEU A 453 -19.30 13.85 -1.89
C LEU A 453 -19.56 15.22 -2.52
N GLU A 454 -20.20 16.13 -1.78
CA GLU A 454 -20.41 17.51 -2.21
C GLU A 454 -19.07 18.25 -2.39
N GLU A 455 -18.17 18.14 -1.41
CA GLU A 455 -16.85 18.77 -1.45
C GLU A 455 -15.96 18.21 -2.56
N MET A 456 -15.98 16.89 -2.76
CA MET A 456 -15.33 16.25 -3.90
C MET A 456 -15.87 16.81 -5.22
N ASN A 457 -17.20 16.90 -5.38
CA ASN A 457 -17.79 17.44 -6.60
C ASN A 457 -17.39 18.90 -6.84
N ARG A 458 -17.39 19.71 -5.78
CA ARG A 458 -16.98 21.10 -5.84
C ARG A 458 -15.52 21.23 -6.26
N HIS A 459 -14.65 20.37 -5.73
CA HIS A 459 -13.24 20.27 -6.16
C HIS A 459 -13.13 19.92 -7.64
N ILE A 460 -13.82 18.86 -8.09
CA ILE A 460 -13.82 18.41 -9.48
C ILE A 460 -14.31 19.53 -10.40
N SER A 461 -15.38 20.22 -10.03
CA SER A 461 -15.95 21.34 -10.79
C SER A 461 -14.96 22.50 -10.94
N ARG A 462 -14.24 22.86 -9.87
CA ARG A 462 -13.15 23.85 -9.92
C ARG A 462 -12.02 23.37 -10.84
N GLN A 463 -11.57 22.13 -10.69
CA GLN A 463 -10.53 21.55 -11.54
C GLN A 463 -10.92 21.57 -13.02
N ILE A 464 -12.18 21.31 -13.36
CA ILE A 464 -12.71 21.43 -14.72
C ILE A 464 -12.64 22.87 -15.22
N ALA A 465 -13.02 23.85 -14.38
CA ALA A 465 -13.01 25.27 -14.73
C ALA A 465 -11.57 25.80 -14.93
N ASP A 466 -10.65 25.41 -14.06
CA ASP A 466 -9.24 25.84 -14.08
C ASP A 466 -8.44 25.16 -15.20
N THR A 467 -8.85 23.96 -15.61
CA THR A 467 -8.24 23.25 -16.74
C THR A 467 -8.67 23.90 -18.07
N LYS A 468 -7.83 24.83 -18.54
CA LYS A 468 -7.95 25.48 -19.86
C LYS A 468 -7.58 24.50 -20.98
N GLY A 469 -8.57 24.13 -21.80
CA GLY A 469 -8.38 23.20 -22.92
C GLY A 469 -8.17 21.75 -22.46
N SER A 470 -7.54 20.95 -23.32
CA SER A 470 -7.17 19.56 -23.01
C SER A 470 -5.72 19.52 -22.51
N VAL A 471 -5.53 19.11 -21.26
CA VAL A 471 -4.20 18.87 -20.67
C VAL A 471 -3.92 17.38 -20.74
N TRP A 472 -3.15 16.98 -21.74
CA TRP A 472 -2.75 15.58 -21.88
C TRP A 472 -1.60 15.27 -20.92
N ARG A 473 -1.85 14.42 -19.93
CA ARG A 473 -0.81 13.85 -19.07
C ARG A 473 -0.62 12.37 -19.39
N ALA A 474 0.63 11.92 -19.30
CA ALA A 474 0.96 10.52 -19.48
C ALA A 474 0.39 9.69 -18.32
N GLU A 475 -0.02 8.46 -18.61
CA GLU A 475 -0.54 7.58 -17.58
C GLU A 475 0.51 7.34 -16.48
N PRO A 476 0.16 7.58 -15.22
CA PRO A 476 1.09 7.50 -14.10
C PRO A 476 1.44 6.05 -13.79
N MET A 477 2.61 5.84 -13.20
CA MET A 477 2.92 4.56 -12.59
C MET A 477 2.15 4.45 -11.27
N THR A 478 1.23 3.49 -11.19
CA THR A 478 0.28 3.37 -10.06
C THR A 478 0.87 2.73 -8.81
N SER A 479 1.96 1.97 -8.92
CA SER A 479 2.62 1.30 -7.80
C SER A 479 4.11 1.70 -7.74
N ARG A 480 4.56 2.24 -6.60
CA ARG A 480 5.95 2.65 -6.33
C ARG A 480 6.37 2.11 -4.96
N GLN A 481 7.61 1.64 -4.81
CA GLN A 481 8.11 1.00 -3.58
C GLN A 481 9.38 1.67 -3.01
N ASN A 482 9.93 2.65 -3.73
CA ASN A 482 10.98 3.56 -3.26
C ASN A 482 12.28 2.92 -2.73
N LEU A 483 12.60 1.68 -3.11
CA LEU A 483 13.84 1.02 -2.66
C LEU A 483 15.12 1.69 -3.15
N LEU A 484 15.07 2.41 -4.27
CA LEU A 484 16.21 3.16 -4.83
C LEU A 484 16.32 4.58 -4.27
N SER A 485 15.40 5.01 -3.41
CA SER A 485 15.55 6.28 -2.72
C SER A 485 16.64 6.14 -1.68
N CYS A 486 17.68 6.98 -1.76
CA CYS A 486 18.68 7.06 -0.69
C CYS A 486 18.02 7.66 0.54
N ASP A 487 17.43 6.84 1.39
CA ASP A 487 17.29 7.17 2.80
C ASP A 487 18.70 7.07 3.37
N ALA A 488 19.46 8.17 3.25
CA ALA A 488 20.57 8.38 4.14
C ALA A 488 19.99 8.27 5.55
N GLU A 489 20.35 7.21 6.27
CA GLU A 489 20.25 7.22 7.72
C GLU A 489 20.71 8.59 8.20
N LYS A 490 19.80 9.25 8.94
CA LYS A 490 19.97 10.58 9.50
C LYS A 490 21.14 10.57 10.48
N GLU A 491 22.35 10.67 9.96
CA GLU A 491 23.45 11.30 10.66
C GLU A 491 23.60 12.72 10.10
N ASN A 492 23.39 13.68 10.99
CA ASN A 492 23.46 15.13 10.84
C ASN A 492 22.13 15.80 10.46
N GLY A 493 21.52 16.36 11.50
CA GLY A 493 20.48 17.36 11.38
C GLY A 493 20.99 18.68 10.81
N GLU A 494 19.99 19.53 10.59
CA GLU A 494 20.01 20.93 10.20
C GLU A 494 19.90 21.28 8.70
N GLU A 495 18.96 22.20 8.49
CA GLU A 495 18.78 23.12 7.37
C GLU A 495 18.32 22.57 6.01
N SER A 496 16.99 22.53 5.80
CA SER A 496 16.37 23.33 4.73
C SER A 496 14.84 23.40 4.89
N MET A 497 14.38 24.34 5.70
CA MET A 497 12.98 24.78 5.71
C MET A 497 12.87 25.91 4.66
N GLY A 498 12.23 25.65 3.53
CA GLY A 498 12.06 26.67 2.51
C GLY A 498 11.29 26.21 1.28
N LYS A 499 10.07 26.74 1.13
CA LYS A 499 9.19 26.75 -0.05
C LYS A 499 8.20 25.58 -0.19
N LEU A 500 7.14 25.63 0.62
CA LEU A 500 5.87 24.92 0.38
C LEU A 500 4.62 25.83 0.46
N ASN A 501 4.77 27.15 0.32
CA ASN A 501 3.66 28.11 0.51
C ASN A 501 3.19 28.88 -0.72
N GLU A 502 3.50 28.45 -1.95
CA GLU A 502 2.95 29.08 -3.15
C GLU A 502 2.08 28.09 -3.92
N GLY A 503 0.80 28.00 -3.53
CA GLY A 503 -0.20 27.25 -4.30
C GLY A 503 -1.54 26.95 -3.61
N LEU A 504 -1.64 27.05 -2.28
CA LEU A 504 -2.84 26.63 -1.53
C LEU A 504 -3.37 27.67 -0.52
N GLY A 505 -2.86 28.91 -0.54
CA GLY A 505 -3.31 29.97 0.35
C GLY A 505 -4.39 30.85 -0.26
N SER A 506 -5.67 30.53 -0.03
CA SER A 506 -6.74 31.51 0.27
C SER A 506 -8.11 30.81 0.33
N LEU A 507 -8.41 30.21 1.47
CA LEU A 507 -9.79 30.05 1.95
C LEU A 507 -9.75 30.27 3.47
N THR A 508 -9.85 31.53 3.86
CA THR A 508 -10.28 31.92 5.21
C THR A 508 -11.69 31.38 5.42
N ILE A 509 -11.85 30.48 6.38
CA ILE A 509 -13.14 30.09 6.93
C ILE A 509 -13.43 31.11 8.02
N ASP A 510 -14.31 32.07 7.74
CA ASP A 510 -14.90 32.90 8.79
C ASP A 510 -15.85 32.01 9.61
N SER A 511 -15.72 32.16 10.94
CA SER A 511 -16.45 31.41 11.98
C SER A 511 -17.94 31.70 12.02
#